data_AF-A0A707X4H7-F1
#
_entry.id   AF-A0A707X4H7-F1
#
_cell.length_a   1.000
_cell.length_b   1.000
_cell.length_c   1.000
_cell.angle_alpha   90.00
_cell.angle_beta   90.00
_cell.angle_gamma   90.00
#
_symmetry.space_group_name_H-M   'P 1'
#
loop_
_entity.id
_entity.type
_entity.pdbx_description
1 polymer ?
#
loop_
_entity_poly.entity_id
_entity_poly.type
_entity_poly.pdbx_seq_one_letter_code
_entity_poly.pdbx_strand_id
1 'polypeptide(L)'
;MIARIWSGESPLWRLLLPLSWLYGLVSGAIRLSYKLGFKRAWRAPVPVVVVGNLTAGGNGKTPVVIWLVEKLQQRGVRVGV
;
A
#
# COMPACT_ATOMS: atom_id res chain seq x y z
N MET A 1 -0.93 24.43 -2.71
CA MET A 1 -0.20 24.38 -4.01
C MET A 1 0.26 22.96 -4.35
N ILE A 2 1.07 22.30 -3.52
CA ILE A 2 1.57 20.92 -3.75
C ILE A 2 0.44 19.88 -3.91
N ALA A 3 -0.61 19.95 -3.08
CA ALA A 3 -1.75 19.04 -3.17
C ALA A 3 -2.48 19.11 -4.54
N ARG A 4 -2.52 20.29 -5.19
CA ARG A 4 -3.14 20.48 -6.52
C ARG A 4 -2.29 19.90 -7.65
N ILE A 5 -0.96 19.92 -7.50
CA ILE A 5 -0.04 19.25 -8.43
C ILE A 5 -0.19 17.73 -8.28
N TRP A 6 -0.28 17.25 -7.04
CA TRP A 6 -0.48 15.84 -6.72
C TRP A 6 -1.85 15.28 -7.16
N SER A 7 -2.91 16.09 -7.09
CA SER A 7 -4.27 15.70 -7.54
C SER A 7 -4.49 15.82 -9.05
N GLY A 8 -3.50 16.28 -9.82
CA GLY A 8 -3.60 16.42 -11.28
C GLY A 8 -4.29 17.71 -11.76
N GLU A 9 -4.62 18.64 -10.87
CA GLU A 9 -5.32 19.90 -11.21
C GLU A 9 -4.40 20.98 -11.80
N SER A 10 -3.09 20.74 -11.86
CA SER A 10 -2.11 21.68 -12.45
C SER A 10 -1.26 20.98 -13.52
N PRO A 11 -1.08 21.57 -14.73
CA PRO A 11 -0.28 20.98 -15.81
C PRO A 11 1.17 20.63 -15.42
N LEU A 12 1.67 21.19 -14.32
CA LEU A 12 3.00 20.94 -13.76
C LEU A 12 3.22 19.47 -13.37
N TRP A 13 2.16 18.67 -13.18
CA TRP A 13 2.30 17.24 -12.92
C TRP A 13 3.00 16.50 -14.07
N ARG A 14 2.95 17.03 -15.30
CA ARG A 14 3.62 16.43 -16.48
C ARG A 14 5.14 16.41 -16.34
N LEU A 15 5.73 17.36 -15.59
CA LEU A 15 7.17 17.34 -15.30
C LEU A 15 7.57 16.17 -14.40
N LEU A 16 6.61 15.61 -13.65
CA LEU A 16 6.81 14.42 -12.82
C LEU A 16 6.65 13.11 -13.61
N LEU A 17 6.21 13.16 -14.88
CA LEU A 17 6.02 11.94 -15.69
C LEU A 17 7.30 11.09 -15.81
N PRO A 18 8.48 11.64 -16.15
CA PRO A 18 9.69 10.83 -16.24
C PRO A 18 10.04 10.12 -14.93
N LEU A 19 9.82 10.81 -13.80
CA LEU A 19 10.01 10.25 -12.46
C LEU A 19 8.98 9.17 -12.15
N SER A 20 7.71 9.34 -12.56
CA SER A 20 6.66 8.34 -12.42
C SER A 20 6.95 7.08 -13.23
N TRP A 21 7.46 7.20 -14.45
CA TRP A 21 7.90 6.07 -15.26
C TRP A 21 9.05 5.31 -14.58
N LEU A 22 10.07 6.03 -14.10
CA LEU A 22 11.18 5.43 -13.36
C LEU A 22 10.71 4.69 -12.11
N TYR A 23 9.84 5.34 -11.31
CA TYR A 23 9.25 4.72 -10.12
C TYR A 23 8.44 3.47 -10.46
N GLY A 24 7.66 3.51 -11.55
CA GLY A 24 6.87 2.38 -12.05
C GLY A 24 7.75 1.21 -12.48
N LEU A 25 8.84 1.47 -13.20
CA LEU A 25 9.81 0.45 -13.61
C LEU A 25 10.47 -0.22 -12.40
N VAL A 26 10.97 0.55 -11.44
CA VAL A 26 11.61 0.02 -10.22
C VAL A 26 10.61 -0.78 -9.39
N SER A 27 9.42 -0.24 -9.14
CA SER A 27 8.36 -0.93 -8.38
C SER A 27 7.91 -2.22 -9.08
N GLY A 28 7.80 -2.18 -10.41
CA GLY A 28 7.48 -3.33 -11.24
C GLY A 28 8.54 -4.43 -11.15
N ALA A 29 9.82 -4.06 -11.26
CA ALA A 29 10.94 -4.98 -11.13
C ALA A 29 10.98 -5.63 -9.73
N ILE A 30 10.77 -4.85 -8.67
CA ILE A 30 10.67 -5.38 -7.30
C ILE A 30 9.53 -6.39 -7.20
N ARG A 31 8.32 -6.02 -7.65
CA ARG A 31 7.15 -6.93 -7.63
C ARG A 31 7.43 -8.21 -8.42
N LEU A 32 8.06 -8.11 -9.58
CA LEU A 32 8.39 -9.26 -10.41
C LEU A 32 9.42 -10.16 -9.71
N SER A 33 10.41 -9.58 -9.02
CA SER A 33 11.41 -10.36 -8.27
C SER A 33 10.80 -11.23 -7.17
N TYR A 34 9.72 -10.77 -6.51
CA TYR A 34 8.97 -11.59 -5.55
C TYR A 34 8.10 -12.63 -6.25
N LYS A 35 7.42 -12.26 -7.34
CA LYS A 35 6.56 -13.20 -8.11
C LYS A 35 7.34 -14.36 -8.72
N LEU A 36 8.54 -14.10 -9.24
CA LEU A 36 9.42 -15.10 -9.84
C LEU A 36 10.21 -15.90 -8.79
N GLY A 37 10.08 -15.57 -7.50
CA GLY A 37 10.78 -16.27 -6.42
C GLY A 37 12.26 -15.90 -6.25
N PHE A 38 12.77 -14.89 -6.99
CA PHE A 38 14.13 -14.38 -6.79
C PHE A 38 14.33 -13.78 -5.40
N LYS A 39 13.28 -13.15 -4.84
CA LYS A 39 13.26 -12.72 -3.43
C LYS A 39 12.35 -13.65 -2.62
N ARG A 40 12.86 -14.12 -1.48
CA ARG A 40 12.05 -14.91 -0.53
C ARG A 40 11.13 -13.99 0.26
N ALA A 41 9.83 -14.28 0.24
CA ALA A 41 8.87 -13.68 1.15
C ALA A 41 8.91 -14.43 2.49
N TRP A 42 9.02 -13.69 3.59
CA TRP A 42 8.88 -14.28 4.92
C TRP A 42 7.43 -14.70 5.16
N ARG A 43 7.23 -15.87 5.76
CA ARG A 43 5.92 -16.38 6.14
C ARG A 43 5.84 -16.45 7.66
N ALA A 44 4.86 -15.76 8.21
CA ALA A 44 4.58 -15.81 9.64
C ALA A 44 4.04 -17.20 10.03
N PRO A 45 4.30 -17.67 11.27
CA PRO A 45 3.71 -18.89 11.81
C PRO A 45 2.22 -18.75 12.17
N VAL A 46 1.67 -17.53 12.06
CA VAL A 46 0.27 -17.19 12.36
C VAL A 46 -0.39 -16.56 11.13
N PRO A 47 -1.73 -16.58 11.03
CA PRO A 47 -2.44 -15.84 9.98
C PRO A 47 -2.16 -14.34 10.07
N VAL A 48 -1.79 -13.73 8.93
CA VAL A 48 -1.50 -12.29 8.84
C VAL A 48 -2.40 -11.65 7.80
N VAL A 49 -3.05 -10.55 8.18
CA VAL A 49 -3.86 -9.71 7.28
C VAL A 49 -3.17 -8.36 7.14
N VAL A 50 -2.89 -7.94 5.90
CA VAL A 50 -2.25 -6.65 5.60
C VAL A 50 -3.29 -5.68 5.05
N VAL A 51 -3.52 -4.58 5.76
CA VAL A 51 -4.41 -3.49 5.30
C VAL A 51 -3.57 -2.35 4.72
N GLY A 52 -3.64 -2.19 3.39
CA GLY A 52 -2.87 -1.21 2.63
C GLY A 52 -3.73 -0.31 1.75
N ASN A 53 -3.11 0.64 1.05
CA ASN A 53 -3.74 1.47 0.03
C ASN A 53 -2.79 1.61 -1.17
N LEU A 54 -3.31 2.10 -2.29
CA LEU A 54 -2.53 2.32 -3.51
C LEU A 54 -2.03 3.76 -3.65
N THR A 55 -2.72 4.72 -3.02
CA THR A 55 -2.43 6.14 -3.14
C THR A 55 -1.85 6.72 -1.86
N ALA A 56 -0.90 7.64 -1.98
CA ALA A 56 -0.41 8.40 -0.83
C ALA A 56 -1.52 9.36 -0.34
N GLY A 57 -1.71 9.43 0.98
CA GLY A 57 -2.76 10.22 1.61
C GLY A 57 -3.57 9.45 2.66
N GLY A 58 -4.46 10.18 3.34
CA GLY A 58 -5.34 9.64 4.36
C GLY A 58 -6.51 8.84 3.78
N ASN A 59 -6.25 7.62 3.29
CA ASN A 59 -7.28 6.76 2.67
C ASN A 59 -7.92 5.77 3.66
N GLY A 60 -8.17 6.18 4.91
CA GLY A 60 -8.96 5.39 5.85
C GLY A 60 -8.36 4.06 6.33
N LYS A 61 -7.07 3.80 6.11
CA LYS A 61 -6.40 2.55 6.56
C LYS A 61 -6.60 2.30 8.06
N THR A 62 -6.41 3.33 8.88
CA THR A 62 -6.55 3.22 10.35
C THR A 62 -7.99 2.90 10.77
N PRO A 63 -9.04 3.63 10.32
CA PRO A 63 -10.43 3.22 10.56
C PRO A 63 -10.75 1.79 10.13
N VAL A 64 -10.23 1.34 8.98
CA VAL A 64 -10.45 -0.03 8.48
C VAL A 64 -9.79 -1.07 9.38
N VAL A 65 -8.57 -0.82 9.86
CA VAL A 65 -7.89 -1.70 10.82
C VAL A 65 -8.67 -1.79 12.12
N ILE A 66 -9.12 -0.65 12.67
CA ILE A 66 -9.93 -0.61 13.89
C ILE A 66 -11.20 -1.45 13.73
N TRP A 67 -11.96 -1.19 12.66
CA TRP A 67 -13.18 -1.95 12.36
C TRP A 67 -12.92 -3.46 12.23
N LEU A 68 -11.83 -3.85 11.56
CA LEU A 68 -11.47 -5.25 11.35
C LEU A 68 -11.12 -5.92 12.68
N VAL A 69 -10.33 -5.26 13.52
CA VAL A 69 -9.94 -5.75 14.85
C VAL A 69 -11.18 -5.96 15.70
N GLU A 70 -12.09 -4.98 15.78
CA GLU A 70 -13.34 -5.07 16.52
C GLU A 70 -14.20 -6.25 16.04
N LYS A 71 -14.32 -6.44 14.73
CA LYS A 71 -15.10 -7.53 14.16
C LYS A 71 -14.51 -8.91 14.45
N LEU A 72 -13.20 -9.04 14.46
CA LEU A 72 -12.50 -10.28 14.79
C LEU A 72 -12.59 -10.58 16.28
N GLN A 73 -12.45 -9.58 17.13
CA GLN A 73 -12.60 -9.71 18.58
C GLN A 73 -14.04 -10.11 18.96
N GLN A 74 -15.07 -9.55 18.29
CA GLN A 74 -16.47 -9.97 18.46
C GLN A 74 -16.71 -11.45 18.12
N ARG A 75 -15.85 -12.05 17.29
CA ARG A 75 -15.88 -13.48 16.94
C ARG A 75 -14.97 -14.33 17.83
N GLY A 76 -14.40 -13.76 18.90
CA GLY A 76 -13.52 -14.45 19.83
C GLY A 76 -12.08 -14.65 19.35
N VAL A 77 -11.68 -13.98 18.27
CA VAL A 77 -10.30 -14.07 17.76
C VAL A 77 -9.39 -13.10 18.53
N ARG A 78 -8.25 -13.60 19.03
CA ARG A 78 -7.20 -12.75 19.61
C ARG A 78 -6.38 -12.12 18.50
N VAL A 79 -6.54 -10.81 18.30
CA VAL A 79 -5.84 -10.05 17.26
C VAL A 79 -4.65 -9.29 17.86
N GLY A 80 -3.53 -9.26 17.13
CA GLY A 80 -2.42 -8.33 17.34
C GLY A 80 -2.33 -7.35 16.16
N VAL A 81 -2.06 -6.07 16.44
CA VAL A 81 -1.88 -5.00 15.44
C VAL A 81 -0.42 -4.55 15.46
#